data_AF-A0A926YV47-F1
#
_entry.id   AF-A0A926YV47-F1
#
_cell.length_a   1.000
_cell.length_b   1.000
_cell.length_c   1.000
_cell.angle_alpha   90.00
_cell.angle_beta   90.00
_cell.angle_gamma   90.00
#
_symmetry.space_group_name_H-M   'P 1'
#
loop_
_entity.id
_entity.type
_entity.pdbx_description
1 polymer ?
#
loop_
_entity_poly.entity_id
_entity_poly.type
_entity_poly.pdbx_seq_one_letter_code
_entity_poly.pdbx_strand_id
1 'polypeptide(L)'
;MSESLNIGPDGIIPQQGWTHRLKVPPSKRMLFRFSFAAWYEHQIWICSVDTGNILVKKGNYLDTIDWVSDNNNAGQDAYLAIVGYHKESPPNGTKPWVQSPMKVRDESSDGRSTVVGFDDSGHQVFGNAVATATMLD
;
A
#
# COMPACT_ATOMS: atom_id res chain seq x y z
N MET A 1 9.43 17.08 -6.51
CA MET A 1 9.63 16.00 -7.51
C MET A 1 8.63 14.91 -7.16
N SER A 2 7.80 14.47 -8.11
CA SER A 2 6.85 13.38 -7.87
C SER A 2 7.64 12.08 -7.72
N GLU A 3 7.64 11.53 -6.52
CA GLU A 3 8.19 10.19 -6.28
C GLU A 3 7.38 9.17 -7.10
N SER A 4 8.09 8.31 -7.83
CA SER A 4 7.55 7.24 -8.66
C SER A 4 7.70 5.92 -7.90
N LEU A 5 6.92 4.88 -8.20
CA LEU A 5 7.05 3.50 -7.73
C LEU A 5 8.45 2.96 -7.99
N ASN A 6 9.15 3.54 -8.95
CA ASN A 6 10.54 3.21 -9.25
C ASN A 6 11.50 3.73 -8.16
N ILE A 7 11.02 4.51 -7.20
CA ILE A 7 11.76 5.20 -6.14
C ILE A 7 10.82 5.30 -4.93
N GLY A 8 10.68 4.20 -4.19
CA GLY A 8 10.16 4.16 -2.82
C GLY A 8 10.86 5.19 -1.92
N PRO A 9 10.49 5.28 -0.63
CA PRO A 9 11.19 6.17 0.27
C PRO A 9 12.69 5.82 0.27
N ASP A 10 13.56 6.83 0.31
CA ASP A 10 15.03 6.69 0.17
C ASP A 10 15.51 6.00 -1.13
N GLY A 11 14.69 5.98 -2.19
CA GLY A 11 15.08 5.41 -3.48
C GLY A 11 14.96 3.90 -3.61
N ILE A 12 14.20 3.27 -2.70
CA ILE A 12 13.97 1.82 -2.72
C ILE A 12 13.20 1.42 -3.98
N ILE A 13 13.75 0.53 -4.80
CA ILE A 13 12.99 -0.14 -5.86
C ILE A 13 12.19 -1.30 -5.22
N PRO A 14 10.85 -1.28 -5.25
CA PRO A 14 10.04 -2.31 -4.60
C PRO A 14 10.27 -3.68 -5.22
N GLN A 15 10.52 -4.66 -4.38
CA GLN A 15 10.51 -6.07 -4.75
C GLN A 15 9.09 -6.49 -5.13
N GLN A 16 8.96 -7.15 -6.29
CA GLN A 16 7.66 -7.58 -6.81
C GLN A 16 6.95 -8.56 -5.88
N GLY A 17 7.69 -9.45 -5.20
CA GLY A 17 7.12 -10.39 -4.24
C GLY A 17 6.50 -9.74 -3.00
N TRP A 18 6.83 -8.48 -2.73
CA TRP A 18 6.30 -7.68 -1.62
C TRP A 18 5.45 -6.50 -2.10
N THR A 19 4.84 -6.64 -3.28
CA THR A 19 3.90 -5.68 -3.87
C THR A 19 2.59 -6.38 -4.22
N HIS A 20 1.46 -5.86 -3.75
CA HIS A 20 0.14 -6.37 -4.14
C HIS A 20 -0.42 -5.55 -5.29
N ARG A 21 -0.78 -6.18 -6.41
CA ARG A 21 -1.40 -5.51 -7.56
C ARG A 21 -2.90 -5.72 -7.53
N LEU A 22 -3.64 -4.62 -7.61
CA LEU A 22 -5.09 -4.57 -7.65
C LEU A 22 -5.57 -4.13 -9.02
N LYS A 23 -6.55 -4.84 -9.55
CA LYS A 23 -7.22 -4.46 -10.79
C LYS A 23 -8.41 -3.57 -10.48
N VAL A 24 -8.53 -2.46 -11.21
CA VAL A 24 -9.65 -1.53 -11.12
C VAL A 24 -10.35 -1.52 -12.48
N PRO A 25 -11.51 -2.19 -12.61
CA PRO A 25 -12.25 -2.22 -13.87
C PRO A 25 -12.74 -0.83 -14.31
N PRO A 26 -13.14 -0.66 -15.59
CA PRO A 26 -13.74 0.58 -16.06
C PRO A 26 -14.96 0.97 -15.23
N SER A 27 -15.10 2.27 -14.98
CA SER A 27 -16.17 2.87 -14.18
C SER A 27 -16.23 2.37 -12.73
N LYS A 28 -15.11 1.88 -12.18
CA LYS A 28 -14.97 1.51 -10.78
C LYS A 28 -13.89 2.34 -10.09
N ARG A 29 -13.95 2.34 -8.76
CA ARG A 29 -12.96 2.94 -7.87
C ARG A 29 -12.71 2.04 -6.66
N MET A 30 -11.63 2.29 -5.95
CA MET A 30 -11.22 1.51 -4.79
C MET A 30 -11.27 2.36 -3.52
N LEU A 31 -11.94 1.88 -2.48
CA LEU A 31 -11.81 2.39 -1.12
C LEU A 31 -10.70 1.64 -0.41
N PHE A 32 -9.76 2.39 0.16
CA PHE A 32 -8.69 1.88 1.00
C PHE A 32 -8.89 2.33 2.43
N ARG A 33 -8.87 1.36 3.35
CA ARG A 33 -8.83 1.59 4.79
C ARG A 33 -7.48 1.14 5.33
N PHE A 34 -6.93 1.91 6.25
CA PHE A 34 -5.60 1.67 6.78
C PHE A 34 -5.66 1.49 8.29
N SER A 35 -4.92 0.51 8.81
CA SER A 35 -4.71 0.37 10.25
C SER A 35 -3.27 0.04 10.53
N PHE A 36 -2.73 0.61 11.61
CA PHE A 36 -1.36 0.39 12.01
C PHE A 36 -1.29 0.05 13.49
N ALA A 37 -0.61 -1.04 13.81
CA ALA A 37 -0.39 -1.55 15.15
C ALA A 37 1.08 -1.93 15.29
N ALA A 38 1.96 -0.94 15.14
CA ALA A 38 3.40 -1.12 15.11
C ALA A 38 4.09 -0.16 16.06
N TRP A 39 5.16 -0.63 16.71
CA TRP A 39 6.05 0.22 17.50
C TRP A 39 6.91 1.11 16.59
N TYR A 40 7.47 0.52 15.54
CA TYR A 40 8.29 1.22 14.57
C TYR A 40 7.49 2.04 13.57
N GLU A 41 8.14 2.99 12.91
CA GLU A 41 7.54 3.79 11.85
C GLU A 41 7.18 2.90 10.66
N HIS A 42 5.92 2.89 10.26
CA HIS A 42 5.38 2.15 9.12
C HIS A 42 4.65 3.07 8.16
N GLN A 43 4.74 2.75 6.87
CA GLN A 43 3.99 3.40 5.82
C GLN A 43 3.41 2.39 4.83
N ILE A 44 2.24 2.72 4.29
CA ILE A 44 1.63 2.05 3.15
C ILE A 44 1.46 3.09 2.05
N TRP A 45 1.94 2.76 0.86
CA TRP A 45 1.81 3.57 -0.35
C TRP A 45 0.84 2.88 -1.29
N ILE A 46 -0.09 3.66 -1.86
CA ILE A 46 -0.87 3.24 -3.02
C ILE A 46 -0.33 3.98 -4.23
N CYS A 47 -0.03 3.23 -5.28
CA CYS A 47 0.61 3.78 -6.46
C CYS A 47 -0.08 3.30 -7.74
N SER A 48 -0.02 4.08 -8.81
CA SER A 48 -0.45 3.69 -10.15
C SER A 48 0.60 2.78 -10.77
N VAL A 49 0.25 1.56 -11.15
CA VAL A 49 1.20 0.65 -11.80
C VAL A 49 1.65 1.17 -13.17
N ASP A 50 0.75 1.84 -13.89
CA ASP A 50 1.00 2.30 -15.26
C ASP A 50 1.99 3.46 -15.31
N THR A 51 1.87 4.41 -14.38
CA THR A 51 2.72 5.62 -14.33
C THR A 51 3.86 5.50 -13.32
N GLY A 52 3.76 4.53 -12.43
CA GLY A 52 4.54 4.46 -11.22
C GLY A 52 4.11 5.47 -10.15
N ASN A 53 3.34 6.51 -10.44
CA ASN A 53 3.16 7.61 -9.49
C ASN A 53 2.53 7.16 -8.16
N ILE A 54 3.02 7.73 -7.06
CA ILE A 54 2.35 7.60 -5.77
C ILE A 54 1.05 8.38 -5.80
N LEU A 55 -0.04 7.71 -5.44
CA LEU A 55 -1.38 8.30 -5.35
C LEU A 55 -1.69 8.72 -3.92
N VAL A 56 -1.32 7.89 -2.93
CA VAL A 56 -1.46 8.23 -1.51
C VAL A 56 -0.40 7.54 -0.67
N LYS A 57 -0.01 8.19 0.44
CA LYS A 57 0.84 7.64 1.49
C LYS A 57 0.11 7.73 2.82
N LYS A 58 0.14 6.64 3.58
CA LYS A 58 -0.45 6.54 4.92
C LYS A 58 0.56 5.90 5.85
N GLY A 59 0.53 6.21 7.14
CA GLY A 59 1.50 5.69 8.09
C GLY A 59 1.03 5.83 9.52
N ASN A 60 1.64 5.12 10.45
CA ASN A 60 1.24 5.14 11.86
C ASN A 60 1.54 6.45 12.60
N TYR A 61 2.43 7.27 12.04
CA TYR A 61 2.71 8.64 12.48
C TYR A 61 2.34 9.68 11.41
N LEU A 62 1.61 9.25 10.39
CA LEU A 62 1.03 10.08 9.35
C LEU A 62 -0.49 9.95 9.41
N ASP A 63 -1.18 10.70 8.55
CA ASP A 63 -2.62 10.57 8.37
C ASP A 63 -3.03 9.09 8.16
N THR A 64 -4.00 8.62 8.95
CA THR A 64 -4.58 7.27 8.89
C THR A 64 -5.99 7.25 8.31
N ILE A 65 -6.49 8.38 7.82
CA ILE A 65 -7.83 8.49 7.23
C ILE A 65 -7.92 7.59 5.99
N ASP A 66 -9.09 6.98 5.80
CA ASP A 66 -9.44 6.23 4.59
C ASP A 66 -9.18 7.05 3.32
N TRP A 67 -8.90 6.38 2.21
CA TRP A 67 -8.68 7.02 0.91
C TRP A 67 -9.49 6.32 -0.17
N VAL A 68 -10.06 7.09 -1.09
CA VAL A 68 -10.79 6.56 -2.24
C VAL A 68 -10.06 6.97 -3.50
N SER A 69 -9.80 6.02 -4.39
CA SER A 69 -9.21 6.31 -5.70
C SER A 69 -10.17 7.11 -6.58
N ASP A 70 -9.63 7.77 -7.58
CA ASP A 70 -10.44 8.30 -8.67
C ASP A 70 -11.20 7.17 -9.39
N ASN A 71 -12.30 7.54 -10.05
CA ASN A 71 -13.02 6.63 -10.91
C ASN A 71 -12.19 6.28 -12.14
N ASN A 72 -12.07 5.00 -12.47
CA ASN A 72 -11.40 4.58 -13.69
C ASN A 72 -12.25 4.89 -14.93
N ASN A 73 -12.03 6.06 -15.52
CA ASN A 73 -12.73 6.51 -16.72
C ASN A 73 -12.02 6.14 -18.04
N ALA A 74 -10.96 5.30 -18.00
CA ALA A 74 -10.14 5.02 -19.18
C ALA A 74 -10.78 4.05 -20.18
N GLY A 75 -11.92 3.44 -19.85
CA GLY A 75 -12.57 2.43 -20.70
C GLY A 75 -11.85 1.08 -20.77
N GLN A 76 -10.76 0.92 -20.02
CA GLN A 76 -9.98 -0.31 -19.88
C GLN A 76 -9.57 -0.53 -18.42
N ASP A 77 -9.13 -1.74 -18.06
CA ASP A 77 -8.65 -2.06 -16.71
C ASP A 77 -7.43 -1.17 -16.35
N ALA A 78 -7.46 -0.58 -15.16
CA ALA A 78 -6.33 0.11 -14.56
C ALA A 78 -5.76 -0.74 -13.41
N TYR A 79 -4.49 -0.50 -13.05
CA TYR A 79 -3.85 -1.26 -11.97
C TYR A 79 -3.25 -0.35 -10.90
N LEU A 80 -3.55 -0.68 -9.65
CA LEU A 80 -2.97 -0.06 -8.47
C LEU A 80 -1.99 -1.04 -7.80
N ALA A 81 -0.96 -0.51 -7.15
CA ALA A 81 -0.05 -1.27 -6.31
C ALA A 81 -0.19 -0.84 -4.85
N ILE A 82 -0.23 -1.79 -3.94
CA ILE A 82 -0.07 -1.58 -2.50
C ILE A 82 1.35 -2.01 -2.12
N VAL A 83 2.11 -1.09 -1.52
CA VAL A 83 3.48 -1.34 -1.06
C VAL A 83 3.63 -0.86 0.38
N GLY A 84 4.26 -1.66 1.23
CA GLY A 84 4.55 -1.31 2.62
C GLY A 84 6.03 -1.00 2.83
N TYR A 85 6.31 -0.08 3.74
CA TYR A 85 7.66 0.24 4.19
C TYR A 85 7.67 0.42 5.70
N HIS A 86 8.84 0.24 6.30
CA HIS A 86 9.07 0.55 7.70
C HIS A 86 10.47 1.10 7.92
N LYS A 87 10.72 1.61 9.12
CA LYS A 87 12.06 1.83 9.66
C LYS A 87 12.27 0.90 10.84
N GLU A 88 13.51 0.58 11.19
CA GLU A 88 13.83 -0.15 12.42
C GLU A 88 13.91 0.79 13.65
N SER A 89 12.98 1.73 13.76
CA SER A 89 12.89 2.64 14.90
C SER A 89 11.51 3.29 15.01
N PRO A 90 11.13 3.77 16.22
CA PRO A 90 10.10 4.80 16.38
C PRO A 90 10.44 6.06 15.53
N PRO A 91 9.55 7.06 15.42
CA PRO A 91 9.71 8.17 14.48
C PRO A 91 11.02 8.90 14.76
N ASN A 92 12.00 8.62 13.92
CA ASN A 92 13.33 9.18 13.93
C ASN A 92 13.70 9.44 12.48
N GLY A 93 13.79 10.72 12.14
CA GLY A 93 13.95 11.17 10.76
C GLY A 93 15.24 10.70 10.07
N THR A 94 16.21 10.13 10.81
CA THR A 94 17.52 9.76 10.26
C THR A 94 17.67 8.28 9.92
N LYS A 95 16.73 7.42 10.32
CA LYS A 95 16.82 5.99 10.01
C LYS A 95 16.29 5.73 8.59
N PRO A 96 17.00 4.90 7.79
CA PRO A 96 16.58 4.61 6.44
C PRO A 96 15.30 3.79 6.45
N TRP A 97 14.49 3.98 5.41
CA TRP A 97 13.38 3.11 5.11
C TRP A 97 13.86 1.77 4.56
N VAL A 98 13.03 0.76 4.75
CA VAL A 98 13.15 -0.57 4.16
C VAL A 98 11.76 -1.04 3.71
N GLN A 99 11.68 -1.82 2.64
CA GLN A 99 10.41 -2.38 2.19
C GLN A 99 9.94 -3.45 3.18
N SER A 100 8.68 -3.38 3.58
CA SER A 100 8.05 -4.36 4.45
C SER A 100 7.64 -5.60 3.66
N PRO A 101 7.96 -6.82 4.17
CA PRO A 101 7.35 -8.05 3.68
C PRO A 101 5.83 -7.96 3.74
N MET A 102 5.15 -8.54 2.74
CA MET A 102 3.70 -8.50 2.65
C MET A 102 3.08 -9.90 2.68
N LYS A 103 1.80 -9.96 3.07
CA LYS A 103 0.94 -11.13 2.89
C LYS A 103 -0.51 -10.71 2.62
N VAL A 104 -1.14 -11.37 1.65
CA VAL A 104 -2.61 -11.28 1.50
C VAL A 104 -3.24 -12.12 2.62
N ARG A 105 -3.95 -11.46 3.52
CA ARG A 105 -4.56 -12.04 4.71
C ARG A 105 -5.95 -12.60 4.42
N ASP A 106 -6.67 -11.94 3.54
CA ASP A 106 -8.02 -12.31 3.11
C ASP A 106 -8.29 -11.74 1.72
N GLU A 107 -9.08 -12.44 0.93
CA GLU A 107 -9.52 -12.01 -0.40
C GLU A 107 -10.93 -12.56 -0.64
N SER A 108 -11.85 -11.69 -1.04
CA SER A 108 -13.22 -12.11 -1.32
C SER A 108 -13.26 -12.97 -2.58
N SER A 109 -14.14 -13.97 -2.59
CA SER A 109 -14.27 -14.91 -3.71
C SER A 109 -14.66 -14.26 -5.03
N ASP A 110 -15.27 -13.07 -4.98
CA ASP A 110 -15.63 -12.26 -6.14
C ASP A 110 -14.55 -11.25 -6.54
N GLY A 111 -13.41 -11.20 -5.83
CA GLY A 111 -12.30 -10.29 -6.09
C GLY A 111 -12.61 -8.81 -5.80
N ARG A 112 -13.72 -8.51 -5.12
CA ARG A 112 -14.12 -7.13 -4.79
C ARG A 112 -13.45 -6.58 -3.54
N SER A 113 -12.86 -7.42 -2.70
CA SER A 113 -12.17 -6.99 -1.49
C SER A 113 -10.91 -7.80 -1.24
N THR A 114 -9.85 -7.14 -0.80
CA THR A 114 -8.61 -7.80 -0.37
C THR A 114 -8.07 -7.12 0.89
N VAL A 115 -7.44 -7.90 1.76
CA VAL A 115 -6.77 -7.42 2.96
C VAL A 115 -5.30 -7.78 2.85
N VAL A 116 -4.45 -6.77 2.81
CA VAL A 116 -2.99 -6.92 2.72
C VAL A 116 -2.35 -6.47 4.02
N GLY A 117 -1.59 -7.36 4.62
CA GLY A 117 -0.82 -7.09 5.83
C GLY A 117 0.67 -6.95 5.54
N PHE A 118 1.34 -6.13 6.34
CA PHE A 118 2.77 -5.85 6.26
C PHE A 118 3.44 -5.99 7.63
N ASP A 119 4.72 -6.34 7.61
CA ASP A 119 5.53 -6.52 8.81
C ASP A 119 6.86 -5.75 8.72
N ASP A 120 7.56 -5.57 9.84
CA ASP A 120 8.90 -4.96 9.84
C ASP A 120 9.92 -5.98 9.32
N SER A 121 10.23 -7.03 10.06
CA SER A 121 11.05 -8.12 9.56
C SER A 121 11.05 -9.27 10.57
N GLY A 122 10.22 -10.29 10.33
CA GLY A 122 10.35 -11.58 11.04
C GLY A 122 9.13 -12.07 11.79
N HIS A 123 8.03 -11.31 11.82
CA HIS A 123 6.79 -11.76 12.44
C HIS A 123 5.88 -12.44 11.40
N GLN A 124 5.13 -13.45 11.83
CA GLN A 124 4.23 -14.24 10.95
C GLN A 124 2.81 -13.68 10.89
N VAL A 125 2.52 -12.61 11.63
CA VAL A 125 1.16 -12.09 11.82
C VAL A 125 0.78 -11.04 10.78
N PHE A 126 1.74 -10.33 10.16
CA PHE A 126 1.48 -9.31 9.13
C PHE A 126 0.42 -8.29 9.59
N GLY A 127 0.55 -7.84 10.83
CA GLY A 127 -0.41 -6.97 11.52
C GLY A 127 0.09 -5.56 11.80
N ASN A 128 1.38 -5.29 11.59
CA ASN A 128 2.00 -4.00 11.92
C ASN A 128 1.41 -2.87 11.10
N ALA A 129 1.17 -3.12 9.81
CA ALA A 129 0.40 -2.25 8.94
C ALA A 129 -0.54 -3.09 8.08
N VAL A 130 -1.77 -2.63 7.90
CA VAL A 130 -2.79 -3.33 7.12
C VAL A 130 -3.51 -2.34 6.21
N ALA A 131 -3.67 -2.73 4.95
CA ALA A 131 -4.55 -2.06 4.00
C ALA A 131 -5.68 -3.01 3.59
N THR A 132 -6.92 -2.55 3.76
CA THR A 132 -8.10 -3.20 3.21
C THR A 132 -8.54 -2.41 1.99
N ALA A 133 -8.56 -3.05 0.82
CA ALA A 133 -9.03 -2.45 -0.42
C ALA A 133 -10.37 -3.06 -0.82
N THR A 134 -11.38 -2.22 -1.07
CA THR A 134 -12.73 -2.64 -1.47
C THR A 134 -13.16 -1.90 -2.72
N MET A 135 -13.60 -2.64 -3.73
CA MET A 135 -14.12 -2.11 -4.98
C MET A 135 -15.51 -1.52 -4.78
N LEU A 136 -15.63 -0.22 -5.06
CA LEU A 136 -16.88 0.51 -5.05
C LEU A 136 -17.51 0.52 -6.45
N ASP A 137 -18.84 0.58 -6.46
CA ASP A 137 -19.61 0.71 -7.68
C ASP A 137 -19.65 2.12 -8.25
#